data_AF-A0A7S1UIW0-F1
#
_entry.id   AF-A0A7S1UIW0-F1
#
_cell.length_a   1.000
_cell.length_b   1.000
_cell.length_c   1.000
_cell.angle_alpha   90.00
_cell.angle_beta   90.00
_cell.angle_gamma   90.00
#
_symmetry.space_group_name_H-M   'P 1'
#
loop_
_entity.id
_entity.type
_entity.pdbx_description
1 polymer ?
#
loop_
_entity_poly.entity_id
_entity_poly.type
_entity_poly.pdbx_seq_one_letter_code
_entity_poly.pdbx_strand_id
1 'polypeptide(L)'
;MAAMEAAAAPALAASFEFDMFPERGLALRVFRDVANAEAVKAALVAGDFPDCTVLDTGAIAGPDHVHFAAAAALYQEAAPGGLHTQGLTSEVLYFMSPTTSIRDAYRRFGVQNGSKEIAV
;
A
#
# COMPACT_ATOMS: atom_id res chain seq x y z
N MET A 1 2.94 30.56 7.78
CA MET A 1 3.85 29.72 8.58
C MET A 1 2.96 28.81 9.43
N ALA A 2 2.41 27.77 8.81
CA ALA A 2 1.45 26.87 9.46
C ALA A 2 2.22 25.74 10.14
N ALA A 3 1.99 25.59 11.43
CA ALA A 3 2.59 24.54 12.25
C ALA A 3 2.15 23.18 11.71
N MET A 4 3.13 22.43 11.20
CA MET A 4 3.00 21.01 10.92
C MET A 4 3.07 20.32 12.27
N GLU A 5 1.91 20.20 12.93
CA GLU A 5 1.75 19.50 14.20
C GLU A 5 2.34 18.10 14.06
N ALA A 6 3.21 17.72 15.00
CA ALA A 6 3.97 16.49 14.94
C ALA A 6 3.02 15.29 14.95
N ALA A 7 2.73 14.75 13.76
CA ALA A 7 2.06 13.48 13.60
C ALA A 7 2.83 12.44 14.43
N ALA A 8 2.11 11.69 15.28
CA ALA A 8 2.69 10.57 16.02
C ALA A 8 3.53 9.73 15.06
N ALA A 9 4.80 9.49 15.42
CA ALA A 9 5.72 8.76 14.56
C ALA A 9 5.07 7.42 14.17
N PRO A 10 5.04 7.06 12.87
CA PRO A 10 4.41 5.82 12.45
C PRO A 10 5.06 4.64 13.15
N ALA A 11 4.23 3.82 13.78
CA ALA A 11 4.71 2.56 14.32
C ALA A 11 5.07 1.64 13.15
N LEU A 12 6.28 1.06 13.19
CA LEU A 12 6.63 -0.02 12.28
C LEU A 12 5.72 -1.20 12.61
N ALA A 13 4.87 -1.60 11.66
CA ALA A 13 3.98 -2.72 11.84
C ALA A 13 4.68 -4.03 11.49
N ALA A 14 5.43 -4.05 10.39
CA ALA A 14 6.25 -5.19 9.98
C ALA A 14 7.33 -4.76 8.97
N SER A 15 8.39 -5.56 8.87
CA SER A 15 9.37 -5.50 7.79
C SER A 15 9.59 -6.92 7.26
N PHE A 16 9.57 -7.09 5.95
CA PHE A 16 9.77 -8.37 5.29
C PHE A 16 10.90 -8.27 4.26
N GLU A 17 11.69 -9.32 4.19
CA GLU A 17 12.68 -9.56 3.14
C GLU A 17 12.17 -10.72 2.27
N PHE A 18 12.58 -10.76 1.00
CA PHE A 18 12.15 -11.80 0.07
C PHE A 18 13.33 -12.69 -0.31
N ASP A 19 13.31 -13.97 0.07
CA ASP A 19 14.41 -14.91 -0.19
C ASP A 19 14.77 -15.03 -1.69
N MET A 20 13.76 -14.99 -2.57
CA MET A 20 13.97 -15.05 -4.02
C MET A 20 14.35 -13.70 -4.65
N PHE A 21 14.19 -12.60 -3.91
CA PHE A 21 14.45 -11.23 -4.36
C PHE A 21 15.19 -10.45 -3.25
N PRO A 22 16.44 -10.83 -2.93
CA PRO A 22 17.16 -10.33 -1.75
C PRO A 22 17.44 -8.81 -1.79
N GLU A 23 17.38 -8.19 -2.97
CA GLU A 23 17.48 -6.74 -3.15
C GLU A 23 16.16 -5.99 -2.88
N ARG A 24 15.07 -6.71 -2.60
CA ARG A 24 13.74 -6.14 -2.35
C ARG A 24 13.35 -6.35 -0.90
N GLY A 25 12.71 -5.34 -0.33
CA GLY A 25 12.14 -5.39 1.01
C GLY A 25 10.78 -4.70 1.04
N LEU A 26 9.93 -5.14 1.95
CA LEU A 26 8.63 -4.53 2.22
C LEU A 26 8.64 -3.97 3.64
N ALA A 27 8.47 -2.65 3.76
CA ALA A 27 8.28 -1.98 5.04
C ALA A 27 6.81 -1.58 5.15
N LEU A 28 6.11 -2.09 6.16
CA LEU A 28 4.73 -1.75 6.46
C LEU A 28 4.67 -0.87 7.70
N ARG A 29 4.13 0.33 7.54
CA ARG A 29 3.97 1.32 8.63
C ARG A 29 2.50 1.63 8.85
N VAL A 30 2.11 1.77 10.11
CA VAL A 30 0.73 2.10 10.46
C VAL A 30 0.66 3.48 11.10
N PHE A 31 -0.28 4.28 10.61
CA PHE A 31 -0.64 5.58 11.15
C PHE A 31 -2.04 5.49 11.74
N ARG A 32 -2.18 6.00 12.97
CA ARG A 32 -3.46 6.05 13.71
C ARG A 32 -3.89 7.49 13.88
N ASP A 33 -5.18 7.66 14.17
CA ASP A 33 -5.83 8.96 14.38
C ASP A 33 -5.63 9.93 13.21
N VAL A 34 -5.65 9.39 11.99
CA VAL A 34 -5.43 10.18 10.77
C VAL A 34 -6.55 11.21 10.59
N ALA A 35 -6.15 12.48 10.53
CA ALA A 35 -7.06 13.62 10.36
C ALA A 35 -7.17 14.10 8.91
N ASN A 36 -6.21 13.73 8.05
CA ASN A 36 -6.04 14.24 6.70
C ASN A 36 -6.19 13.17 5.59
N ALA A 37 -6.96 12.10 5.84
CA ALA A 37 -7.09 10.97 4.91
C ALA A 37 -7.59 11.37 3.50
N GLU A 38 -8.48 12.36 3.42
CA GLU A 38 -8.92 12.92 2.13
C GLU A 38 -7.78 13.61 1.35
N ALA A 39 -6.91 14.35 2.04
CA ALA A 39 -5.74 14.97 1.42
C ALA A 39 -4.72 13.92 0.97
N VAL A 40 -4.50 12.87 1.77
CA VAL A 40 -3.63 11.73 1.42
C VAL A 40 -4.16 11.04 0.16
N LYS A 41 -5.47 10.78 0.09
CA LYS A 41 -6.11 10.20 -1.10
C LYS A 41 -5.92 11.07 -2.33
N ALA A 42 -6.10 12.40 -2.20
CA ALA A 42 -5.91 13.33 -3.30
C ALA A 42 -4.45 13.32 -3.81
N ALA A 43 -3.47 13.28 -2.90
CA ALA A 43 -2.05 13.20 -3.25
C ALA A 43 -1.68 11.88 -3.96
N LEU A 44 -2.27 10.75 -3.55
CA LEU A 44 -2.08 9.47 -4.25
C LEU A 44 -2.66 9.49 -5.67
N VAL A 45 -3.83 10.09 -5.85
CA VAL A 45 -4.44 10.25 -7.19
C VAL A 45 -3.63 11.22 -8.06
N ALA A 46 -3.02 12.24 -7.45
CA ALA A 46 -2.11 13.15 -8.13
C ALA A 46 -0.76 12.48 -8.53
N GLY A 47 -0.43 11.34 -7.93
CA GLY A 47 0.81 10.62 -8.20
C GLY A 47 2.01 11.14 -7.40
N ASP A 48 1.76 11.85 -6.29
CA ASP A 48 2.82 12.43 -5.44
C ASP A 48 3.68 11.35 -4.76
N PHE A 49 3.18 10.11 -4.70
CA PHE A 49 3.85 8.97 -4.07
C PHE A 49 3.87 7.74 -5.01
N PRO A 50 4.81 7.68 -5.97
CA PRO A 50 4.87 6.57 -6.93
C PRO A 50 5.34 5.25 -6.30
N ASP A 51 6.18 5.34 -5.26
CA ASP A 51 6.87 4.18 -4.67
C ASP A 51 6.14 3.60 -3.44
N CYS A 52 4.98 4.13 -3.07
CA CYS A 52 4.19 3.59 -1.97
C CYS A 52 2.70 3.58 -2.29
N THR A 53 1.97 2.72 -1.58
CA THR A 53 0.50 2.72 -1.57
C THR A 53 0.01 3.00 -0.17
N VAL A 54 -1.20 3.54 -0.05
CA VAL A 54 -1.85 3.72 1.24
C VAL A 54 -3.10 2.87 1.27
N LEU A 55 -3.11 1.96 2.22
CA LEU A 55 -4.15 0.99 2.46
C LEU A 55 -4.98 1.38 3.68
N ASP A 56 -6.27 1.11 3.65
CA ASP A 56 -7.12 1.16 4.84
C ASP A 56 -6.82 -0.08 5.70
N THR A 57 -6.45 0.11 6.97
CA THR A 57 -6.10 -1.03 7.84
C THR A 57 -7.30 -1.93 8.13
N GLY A 58 -8.52 -1.41 8.07
CA GLY A 58 -9.74 -2.22 8.23
C GLY A 58 -10.00 -3.15 7.04
N ALA A 59 -9.35 -2.90 5.89
CA ALA A 59 -9.48 -3.72 4.69
C ALA A 59 -8.43 -4.83 4.58
N ILE A 60 -7.37 -4.80 5.40
CA ILE A 60 -6.31 -5.81 5.39
C ILE A 60 -6.50 -6.81 6.53
N ALA A 61 -6.31 -8.10 6.25
CA ALA A 61 -6.39 -9.14 7.29
C ALA A 61 -5.19 -9.09 8.26
N GLY A 62 -4.05 -8.55 7.81
CA GLY A 62 -2.83 -8.41 8.59
C GLY A 62 -1.60 -8.18 7.71
N PRO A 63 -0.40 -8.04 8.31
CA PRO A 63 0.85 -7.81 7.58
C PRO A 63 1.18 -8.91 6.55
N ASP A 64 0.91 -10.18 6.90
CA ASP A 64 1.18 -11.32 6.01
C ASP A 64 0.33 -11.30 4.73
N HIS A 65 -0.86 -10.68 4.78
CA HIS A 65 -1.70 -10.50 3.60
C HIS A 65 -1.01 -9.58 2.58
N VAL A 66 -0.41 -8.48 3.06
CA VAL A 66 0.35 -7.54 2.23
C VAL A 66 1.65 -8.19 1.76
N HIS A 67 2.34 -8.94 2.63
CA HIS A 67 3.56 -9.66 2.31
C HIS A 67 3.36 -10.67 1.18
N PHE A 68 2.32 -11.51 1.26
CA PHE A 68 1.99 -12.46 0.19
C PHE A 68 1.71 -11.76 -1.14
N ALA A 69 0.91 -10.70 -1.12
CA ALA A 69 0.59 -9.94 -2.32
C ALA A 69 1.83 -9.27 -2.93
N ALA A 70 2.75 -8.77 -2.10
CA ALA A 70 4.02 -8.22 -2.55
C ALA A 70 4.95 -9.28 -3.14
N ALA A 71 5.04 -10.47 -2.53
CA ALA A 71 5.80 -11.58 -3.10
C ALA A 71 5.26 -11.99 -4.48
N ALA A 72 3.93 -12.07 -4.63
CA ALA A 72 3.28 -12.38 -5.90
C ALA A 72 3.53 -11.29 -6.96
N ALA A 73 3.48 -10.01 -6.56
CA ALA A 73 3.79 -8.88 -7.43
C ALA A 73 5.25 -8.93 -7.95
N LEU A 74 6.21 -9.23 -7.07
CA LEU A 74 7.61 -9.39 -7.46
C LEU A 74 7.82 -10.57 -8.42
N TYR A 75 7.15 -11.69 -8.16
CA TYR A 75 7.19 -12.84 -9.07
C TYR A 75 6.63 -12.48 -10.45
N GLN A 76 5.53 -11.73 -10.51
CA GLN A 76 4.94 -11.28 -11.77
C GLN A 76 5.82 -10.27 -12.51
N GLU A 77 6.51 -9.38 -11.79
CA GLU A 77 7.49 -8.44 -12.35
C GLU A 77 8.62 -9.18 -13.07
N ALA A 78 9.11 -10.28 -12.49
CA ALA A 78 10.17 -11.11 -13.05
C ALA A 78 9.70 -12.08 -14.15
N ALA A 79 8.38 -12.31 -14.28
CA ALA A 79 7.83 -13.28 -15.21
C ALA A 79 7.84 -12.79 -16.67
N PRO A 80 7.97 -13.70 -17.66
CA PRO A 80 7.76 -13.36 -19.06
C PRO A 80 6.32 -12.85 -19.27
N GLY A 81 6.18 -11.59 -19.69
CA GLY A 81 4.89 -10.90 -19.82
C GLY A 81 4.76 -9.67 -18.92
N GLY A 82 5.58 -9.56 -17.88
CA GLY A 82 5.64 -8.41 -16.99
C GLY A 82 4.37 -8.20 -16.14
N LEU A 83 4.24 -7.00 -15.61
CA LEU A 83 3.14 -6.61 -14.71
C LEU A 83 1.79 -6.56 -15.45
N HIS A 84 0.71 -6.92 -14.74
CA HIS A 84 -0.66 -6.70 -15.24
C HIS A 84 -1.06 -5.23 -15.15
N THR A 85 -0.49 -4.52 -14.17
CA THR A 85 -0.78 -3.11 -13.88
C THR A 85 0.38 -2.21 -14.32
N GLN A 86 0.25 -0.90 -14.06
CA GLN A 86 1.22 0.12 -14.51
C GLN A 86 2.50 0.17 -13.65
N GLY A 87 2.54 -0.52 -12.50
CA GLY A 87 3.69 -0.52 -11.61
C GLY A 87 3.55 -1.52 -10.46
N LEU A 88 4.66 -1.79 -9.77
CA LEU A 88 4.70 -2.80 -8.71
C LEU A 88 3.69 -2.50 -7.59
N THR A 89 3.56 -1.23 -7.20
CA THR A 89 2.65 -0.78 -6.15
C THR A 89 1.18 -1.11 -6.46
N SER A 90 0.74 -0.90 -7.71
CA SER A 90 -0.60 -1.30 -8.15
C SER A 90 -0.73 -2.81 -8.30
N GLU A 91 0.37 -3.51 -8.59
CA GLU A 91 0.40 -4.96 -8.69
C GLU A 91 0.18 -5.63 -7.32
N VAL A 92 0.74 -5.06 -6.26
CA VAL A 92 0.46 -5.49 -4.88
C VAL A 92 -1.05 -5.42 -4.61
N LEU A 93 -1.68 -4.29 -4.91
CA LEU A 93 -3.14 -4.13 -4.77
C LEU A 93 -3.94 -5.11 -5.63
N TYR A 94 -3.46 -5.40 -6.84
CA TYR A 94 -4.07 -6.39 -7.72
C TYR A 94 -4.08 -7.78 -7.07
N PHE A 95 -2.95 -8.23 -6.49
CA PHE A 95 -2.85 -9.53 -5.82
C PHE A 95 -3.56 -9.61 -4.46
N MET A 96 -3.85 -8.46 -3.82
CA MET A 96 -4.73 -8.41 -2.65
C MET A 96 -6.21 -8.60 -3.01
N SER A 97 -6.58 -8.30 -4.26
CA SER A 97 -7.98 -8.30 -4.70
C SER A 97 -8.43 -9.68 -5.19
N PRO A 98 -9.65 -10.12 -4.83
CA PRO A 98 -10.25 -11.31 -5.43
C PRO A 98 -10.74 -11.07 -6.87
N THR A 99 -10.66 -9.83 -7.36
CA THR A 99 -11.05 -9.46 -8.72
C THR A 99 -9.87 -8.89 -9.49
N THR A 100 -9.93 -8.99 -10.82
CA THR A 100 -8.89 -8.44 -11.71
C THR A 100 -9.02 -6.93 -11.97
N SER A 101 -9.99 -6.27 -11.33
CA SER A 101 -10.29 -4.85 -11.51
C SER A 101 -9.46 -4.03 -10.53
N ILE A 102 -8.41 -3.38 -11.02
CA ILE A 102 -7.56 -2.50 -10.19
C ILE A 102 -8.37 -1.35 -9.56
N ARG A 103 -9.40 -0.86 -10.25
CA ARG A 103 -10.31 0.16 -9.72
C ARG A 103 -11.07 -0.36 -8.50
N ASP A 104 -11.56 -1.60 -8.55
CA ASP A 104 -12.25 -2.21 -7.41
C ASP A 104 -11.28 -2.50 -6.26
N ALA A 105 -10.04 -2.89 -6.56
CA ALA A 105 -8.99 -3.07 -5.56
C ALA A 105 -8.72 -1.76 -4.81
N TYR A 106 -8.51 -0.64 -5.52
CA TYR A 106 -8.35 0.68 -4.88
C TYR A 106 -9.56 1.10 -4.07
N ARG A 107 -10.78 0.83 -4.54
CA ARG A 107 -11.99 1.14 -3.78
C ARG A 107 -12.10 0.32 -2.49
N ARG A 108 -11.62 -0.93 -2.49
CA ARG A 108 -11.79 -1.86 -1.37
C ARG A 108 -10.66 -1.77 -0.35
N PHE A 109 -9.42 -1.66 -0.81
CA PHE A 109 -8.22 -1.70 0.04
C PHE A 109 -7.55 -0.34 0.19
N GLY A 110 -7.76 0.60 -0.72
CA GLY A 110 -7.16 1.93 -0.64
C GLY A 110 -7.79 2.80 0.44
N VAL A 111 -7.08 3.86 0.83
CA VAL A 111 -7.55 4.87 1.79
C VAL A 111 -8.88 5.52 1.35
N GLN A 112 -9.78 5.71 2.32
CA GLN A 112 -11.05 6.39 2.15
C GLN A 112 -11.03 7.75 2.88
N ASN A 113 -11.90 8.67 2.50
CA ASN A 113 -11.92 10.04 3.07
C ASN A 113 -12.11 10.04 4.60
N GLY A 114 -12.73 8.99 5.15
CA GLY A 114 -12.98 8.83 6.59
C GLY A 114 -12.03 7.88 7.32
N SER A 115 -11.02 7.31 6.65
CA SER A 115 -10.10 6.36 7.27
C SER A 115 -9.36 7.01 8.44
N LYS A 116 -9.39 6.34 9.60
CA LYS A 116 -8.72 6.80 10.83
C LYS A 116 -7.43 6.07 11.13
N GLU A 117 -7.29 4.89 10.55
CA GLU A 117 -6.07 4.11 10.59
C GLU A 117 -5.74 3.66 9.17
N ILE A 118 -4.49 3.89 8.77
CA ILE A 118 -3.99 3.58 7.43
C ILE A 118 -2.64 2.87 7.53
N ALA A 119 -2.37 2.00 6.57
CA ALA A 119 -1.08 1.38 6.38
C ALA A 119 -0.41 1.90 5.12
N VAL A 120 0.91 2.04 5.16
CA VAL A 120 1.78 2.45 4.04
C VAL A 120 2.87 1.41 3.87
#